data_AF-A0A7Y4X3M3-F1
#
_entry.id   AF-A0A7Y4X3M3-F1
#
_cell.length_a   1.000
_cell.length_b   1.000
_cell.length_c   1.000
_cell.angle_alpha   90.00
_cell.angle_beta   90.00
_cell.angle_gamma   90.00
#
_symmetry.space_group_name_H-M   'P 1'
#
loop_
_entity.id
_entity.type
_entity.pdbx_description
1 polymer ?
#
loop_
_entity_poly.entity_id
_entity_poly.type
_entity_poly.pdbx_seq_one_letter_code
_entity_poly.pdbx_strand_id
1 'polypeptide(L)'
;MQLKVRRSQRAGMMGKVLFALDVVADLTKEEHACVERYKLWNEVVYSSEAATANAERAQAGNLAALGSMIADKVMKKFLTIKNLTSGEHIECKDLGELLTVEEQVRLACSNLKKYLAIAETFDGREEVIEVDIAA
;
A
#
# COMPACT_ATOMS: atom_id res chain seq x y z
N MET A 1 10.93 -9.33 -4.77
CA MET A 1 9.91 -8.60 -5.53
C MET A 1 10.47 -7.35 -6.19
N GLN A 2 9.75 -6.80 -7.18
CA GLN A 2 9.95 -5.45 -7.73
C GLN A 2 8.60 -4.72 -7.80
N LEU A 3 8.59 -3.40 -7.58
CA LEU A 3 7.41 -2.56 -7.83
C LEU A 3 7.58 -1.84 -9.16
N LYS A 4 6.72 -2.13 -10.12
CA LYS A 4 6.62 -1.42 -11.39
C LYS A 4 5.66 -0.25 -11.22
N VAL A 5 6.11 0.95 -11.58
CA VAL A 5 5.31 2.18 -11.50
C VAL A 5 5.33 2.88 -12.84
N ARG A 6 4.15 3.21 -13.38
CA ARG A 6 4.01 4.02 -14.58
C ARG A 6 3.14 5.22 -14.27
N ARG A 7 3.68 6.41 -14.51
CA ARG A 7 2.95 7.67 -14.45
C ARG A 7 2.48 8.04 -15.84
N SER A 8 1.24 8.45 -15.98
CA SER A 8 0.67 8.92 -17.24
C SER A 8 -0.30 10.08 -17.00
N GLN A 9 -0.71 10.73 -18.08
CA GLN A 9 -1.73 11.76 -18.03
C GLN A 9 -2.67 11.61 -19.24
N ARG A 10 -3.93 11.98 -19.05
CA ARG A 10 -4.93 12.03 -20.12
C ARG A 10 -5.74 13.32 -20.07
N ALA A 11 -6.29 13.72 -21.20
CA ALA A 11 -7.26 14.79 -21.24
C ALA A 11 -8.55 14.33 -20.54
N GLY A 12 -8.96 15.07 -19.52
CA GLY A 12 -10.23 14.91 -18.82
C GLY A 12 -11.33 15.77 -19.45
N MET A 13 -12.50 15.75 -18.81
CA MET A 13 -13.65 16.56 -19.22
C MET A 13 -13.30 18.06 -19.16
N MET A 14 -13.75 18.84 -20.15
CA MET A 14 -13.50 20.29 -20.25
C MET A 14 -12.01 20.69 -20.28
N GLY A 15 -11.11 19.83 -20.77
CA GLY A 15 -9.68 20.18 -20.94
C GLY A 15 -8.85 20.12 -19.65
N LYS A 16 -9.43 19.66 -18.53
CA LYS A 16 -8.69 19.41 -17.30
C LYS A 16 -7.76 18.22 -17.49
N VAL A 17 -6.49 18.34 -17.09
CA VAL A 17 -5.55 17.20 -17.08
C VAL A 17 -5.93 16.25 -15.94
N LEU A 18 -6.05 14.96 -16.25
CA LEU A 18 -6.11 13.88 -15.27
C LEU A 18 -4.78 13.15 -15.25
N PHE A 19 -4.24 12.95 -14.06
CA PHE A 19 -3.05 12.15 -13.85
C PHE A 19 -3.45 10.71 -13.55
N ALA A 20 -2.63 9.75 -13.94
CA ALA A 20 -2.86 8.36 -13.64
C ALA A 20 -1.56 7.66 -13.22
N LEU A 21 -1.70 6.74 -12.27
CA LEU A 21 -0.63 5.90 -11.75
C LEU A 21 -1.03 4.45 -11.94
N ASP A 22 -0.31 3.74 -12.81
CA ASP A 22 -0.38 2.28 -12.89
C ASP A 22 0.71 1.68 -12.01
N VAL A 23 0.34 0.73 -11.15
CA VAL A 23 1.28 0.05 -10.24
C VAL A 23 1.10 -1.44 -10.30
N VAL A 24 2.20 -2.19 -10.30
CA VAL A 24 2.20 -3.66 -10.24
C VAL A 24 3.36 -4.14 -9.36
N ALA A 25 3.06 -4.93 -8.33
CA ALA A 25 4.04 -5.65 -7.53
C ALA A 25 4.35 -6.99 -8.20
N ASP A 26 5.58 -7.13 -8.71
CA ASP A 26 6.08 -8.35 -9.33
C ASP A 26 6.80 -9.19 -8.27
N LEU A 27 6.15 -10.27 -7.82
CA LEU A 27 6.71 -11.19 -6.83
C LEU A 27 7.73 -12.13 -7.47
N THR A 28 8.76 -12.52 -6.73
CA THR A 28 9.60 -13.67 -7.13
C THR A 28 8.80 -14.97 -6.98
N LYS A 29 9.34 -16.07 -7.51
CA LYS A 29 8.69 -17.38 -7.42
C LYS A 29 8.54 -17.84 -5.97
N GLU A 30 9.56 -17.56 -5.15
CA GLU A 30 9.63 -17.91 -3.73
C GLU A 30 8.59 -17.12 -2.94
N GLU A 31 8.52 -15.82 -3.18
CA GLU A 31 7.53 -14.92 -2.58
C GLU A 31 6.10 -15.32 -2.97
N HIS A 32 5.86 -15.67 -4.24
CA HIS A 32 4.56 -16.16 -4.70
C HIS A 32 4.16 -17.46 -3.99
N ALA A 33 5.08 -18.42 -3.89
CA ALA A 33 4.85 -19.67 -3.16
C ALA A 33 4.57 -19.42 -1.67
N CYS A 34 5.22 -18.42 -1.06
CA CYS A 34 4.97 -17.99 0.32
C CYS A 34 3.54 -17.44 0.47
N VAL A 35 3.11 -16.53 -0.42
CA VAL A 35 1.75 -15.98 -0.42
C VAL A 35 0.69 -17.08 -0.57
N GLU A 36 0.93 -18.07 -1.44
CA GLU A 36 0.03 -19.22 -1.60
C GLU A 36 -0.03 -20.10 -0.35
N ARG A 37 1.14 -20.50 0.17
CA ARG A 37 1.28 -21.36 1.35
C ARG A 37 0.50 -20.81 2.54
N TYR A 38 0.65 -19.52 2.80
CA TYR A 38 0.07 -18.84 3.95
C TYR A 38 -1.26 -18.14 3.63
N LYS A 39 -1.80 -18.29 2.41
CA LYS A 39 -3.08 -17.71 1.95
C LYS A 39 -3.17 -16.20 2.15
N LEU A 40 -2.06 -15.48 1.92
CA LEU A 40 -1.93 -14.06 2.23
C LEU A 40 -2.56 -13.13 1.18
N TRP A 41 -3.15 -13.67 0.10
CA TRP A 41 -3.67 -12.89 -1.03
C TRP A 41 -4.58 -11.72 -0.64
N ASN A 42 -5.42 -11.93 0.38
CA ASN A 42 -6.38 -10.93 0.84
C ASN A 42 -5.87 -10.09 2.03
N GLU A 43 -4.61 -10.30 2.44
CA GLU A 43 -3.99 -9.53 3.52
C GLU A 43 -3.83 -8.08 3.09
N VAL A 44 -4.25 -7.16 3.96
CA VAL A 44 -4.15 -5.72 3.74
C VAL A 44 -2.76 -5.27 4.14
N VAL A 45 -1.95 -4.88 3.15
CA VAL A 45 -0.58 -4.41 3.40
C VAL A 45 -0.49 -2.89 3.56
N TYR A 46 -1.60 -2.20 3.32
CA TYR A 46 -1.76 -0.77 3.62
C TYR A 46 -3.24 -0.43 3.85
N SER A 47 -3.52 0.22 4.99
CA SER A 47 -4.82 0.84 5.27
C SER A 47 -4.62 2.33 5.55
N SER A 48 -5.37 3.16 4.84
CA SER A 48 -5.38 4.60 5.11
C SER A 48 -5.99 4.92 6.48
N GLU A 49 -6.74 4.02 7.12
CA GLU A 49 -7.36 4.25 8.45
C GLU A 49 -6.34 4.19 9.59
N ALA A 50 -5.27 3.40 9.47
CA ALA A 50 -4.13 3.47 10.39
C ALA A 50 -3.31 4.75 10.17
N ALA A 51 -3.23 5.23 8.92
CA ALA A 51 -2.58 6.48 8.58
C ALA A 51 -3.42 7.70 9.00
N THR A 52 -4.75 7.65 8.86
CA THR A 52 -5.66 8.69 9.37
C THR A 52 -5.82 8.61 10.87
N ALA A 53 -5.78 7.47 11.54
CA ALA A 53 -5.81 7.43 13.02
C ALA A 53 -4.59 8.16 13.65
N ASN A 54 -3.43 8.16 12.98
CA ASN A 54 -2.29 8.98 13.37
C ASN A 54 -2.44 10.46 12.97
N ALA A 55 -3.11 10.77 11.86
CA ALA A 55 -3.36 12.15 11.41
C ALA A 55 -4.58 12.83 12.07
N GLU A 56 -5.59 12.07 12.49
CA GLU A 56 -6.80 12.51 13.20
C GLU A 56 -6.48 12.88 14.64
N ARG A 57 -5.53 12.17 15.28
CA ARG A 57 -4.90 12.64 16.53
C ARG A 57 -4.20 13.99 16.36
N ALA A 58 -3.83 14.39 15.14
CA ALA A 58 -3.23 15.69 14.85
C ALA A 58 -4.25 16.78 14.43
N GLN A 59 -5.52 16.45 14.14
CA GLN A 59 -6.50 17.41 13.57
C GLN A 59 -7.96 17.25 14.09
N ALA A 60 -8.16 16.80 15.32
CA ALA A 60 -9.48 16.62 15.93
C ALA A 60 -10.23 17.94 16.21
N GLY A 61 -10.73 18.62 15.18
CA GLY A 61 -11.42 19.91 15.37
C GLY A 61 -12.48 20.39 14.37
N ASN A 62 -12.80 19.66 13.27
CA ASN A 62 -13.76 20.21 12.28
C ASN A 62 -14.79 19.18 11.74
N LEU A 63 -16.05 19.35 12.13
CA LEU A 63 -17.21 18.49 11.82
C LEU A 63 -17.62 18.49 10.33
N ALA A 64 -17.30 19.55 9.58
CA ALA A 64 -17.63 19.64 8.15
C ALA A 64 -16.79 18.69 7.26
N ALA A 65 -15.66 18.20 7.76
CA ALA A 65 -14.76 17.31 7.03
C ALA A 65 -15.26 15.85 6.97
N LEU A 66 -16.22 15.47 7.82
CA LEU A 66 -16.72 14.10 7.90
C LEU A 66 -17.62 13.70 6.72
N GLY A 67 -18.43 14.64 6.21
CA GLY A 67 -19.45 14.37 5.18
C GLY A 67 -18.91 14.25 3.75
N SER A 68 -17.80 14.94 3.45
CA SER A 68 -17.17 14.94 2.10
C SER A 68 -16.21 13.76 1.87
N MET A 69 -15.86 12.99 2.91
CA MET A 69 -14.88 11.90 2.81
C MET A 69 -15.47 10.53 2.44
N ILE A 70 -16.79 10.40 2.27
CA ILE A 70 -17.43 9.09 2.08
C ILE A 70 -17.58 8.72 0.59
N ALA A 71 -17.70 9.68 -0.34
CA ALA A 71 -17.93 9.39 -1.76
C ALA A 71 -16.65 9.24 -2.59
N ASP A 72 -15.63 10.09 -2.38
CA ASP A 72 -14.41 10.10 -3.22
C ASP A 72 -13.30 9.14 -2.77
N LYS A 73 -13.46 8.49 -1.61
CA LYS A 73 -12.36 7.81 -0.88
C LYS A 73 -12.45 6.28 -0.86
N VAL A 74 -13.49 5.69 -1.46
CA VAL A 74 -13.80 4.25 -1.30
C VAL A 74 -12.84 3.31 -2.04
N MET A 75 -12.20 3.77 -3.13
CA MET A 75 -11.24 2.93 -3.88
C MET A 75 -9.82 2.89 -3.28
N LYS A 76 -9.45 3.81 -2.38
CA LYS A 76 -8.05 4.01 -1.90
C LYS A 76 -7.71 3.35 -0.56
N LYS A 77 -8.63 2.59 0.06
CA LYS A 77 -8.51 2.27 1.48
C LYS A 77 -7.79 0.96 1.83
N PHE A 78 -7.68 0.00 0.91
CA PHE A 78 -7.09 -1.31 1.21
C PHE A 78 -6.29 -1.84 0.02
N LEU A 79 -4.96 -1.67 0.06
CA LEU A 79 -4.10 -2.37 -0.89
C LEU A 79 -3.88 -3.78 -0.36
N THR A 80 -4.50 -4.77 -1.01
CA THR A 80 -4.21 -6.18 -0.75
C THR A 80 -3.04 -6.66 -1.60
N ILE A 81 -2.42 -7.77 -1.22
CA ILE A 81 -1.39 -8.43 -2.05
C ILE A 81 -1.94 -8.76 -3.43
N LYS A 82 -3.18 -9.26 -3.50
CA LYS A 82 -3.86 -9.59 -4.76
C LYS A 82 -4.01 -8.38 -5.67
N ASN A 83 -4.45 -7.23 -5.15
CA ASN A 83 -4.59 -6.01 -5.93
C ASN A 83 -3.24 -5.54 -6.50
N LEU A 84 -2.23 -5.48 -5.65
CA LEU A 84 -0.89 -5.03 -6.05
C LEU A 84 -0.27 -5.93 -7.12
N THR A 85 -0.45 -7.25 -7.01
CA THR A 85 0.12 -8.22 -7.97
C THR A 85 -0.65 -8.29 -9.28
N SER A 86 -1.97 -8.12 -9.25
CA SER A 86 -2.82 -8.05 -10.45
C SER A 86 -2.63 -6.75 -11.22
N GLY A 87 -2.19 -5.71 -10.51
CA GLY A 87 -2.02 -4.35 -11.02
C GLY A 87 -3.21 -3.47 -10.69
N GLU A 88 -2.93 -2.20 -10.40
CA GLU A 88 -3.91 -1.18 -10.08
C GLU A 88 -3.71 0.06 -10.96
N HIS A 89 -4.81 0.61 -11.47
CA HIS A 89 -4.84 1.87 -12.21
C HIS A 89 -5.53 2.93 -11.36
N ILE A 90 -4.79 3.96 -10.96
CA ILE A 90 -5.27 4.97 -10.01
C ILE A 90 -5.28 6.34 -10.68
N GLU A 91 -6.47 6.92 -10.86
CA GLU A 91 -6.61 8.29 -11.33
C GLU A 91 -6.44 9.29 -10.19
N CYS A 92 -5.73 10.37 -10.48
CA CYS A 92 -5.40 11.45 -9.56
C CYS A 92 -5.77 12.79 -10.20
N LYS A 93 -6.45 13.65 -9.45
CA LYS A 93 -6.97 14.92 -9.97
C LYS A 93 -5.89 15.99 -10.12
N ASP A 94 -4.77 15.81 -9.43
CA ASP A 94 -3.60 16.67 -9.45
C ASP A 94 -2.32 15.87 -9.12
N LEU A 95 -1.17 16.52 -9.30
CA LEU A 95 0.14 15.90 -9.07
C LEU A 95 0.39 15.60 -7.59
N GLY A 96 -0.13 16.41 -6.67
CA GLY A 96 0.04 16.20 -5.23
C GLY A 96 -0.61 14.89 -4.78
N GLU A 97 -1.83 14.65 -5.25
CA GLU A 97 -2.53 13.38 -5.03
C GLU A 97 -1.76 12.19 -5.62
N LEU A 98 -1.19 12.33 -6.82
CA LEU A 98 -0.39 11.28 -7.44
C LEU A 98 0.84 10.93 -6.59
N LEU A 99 1.58 11.93 -6.12
CA LEU A 99 2.78 11.73 -5.29
C LEU A 99 2.43 11.02 -3.97
N THR A 100 1.36 11.46 -3.30
CA THR A 100 0.88 10.80 -2.07
C THR A 100 0.50 9.34 -2.32
N VAL A 101 -0.25 9.05 -3.38
CA VAL A 101 -0.60 7.66 -3.73
C VAL A 101 0.65 6.83 -4.00
N GLU A 102 1.61 7.37 -4.74
CA GLU A 102 2.83 6.64 -5.06
C GLU A 102 3.65 6.31 -3.80
N GLU A 103 3.78 7.25 -2.86
CA GLU A 103 4.42 7.01 -1.57
C GLU A 103 3.72 5.91 -0.77
N GLN A 104 2.40 5.91 -0.75
CA GLN A 104 1.60 4.88 -0.07
C GLN A 104 1.82 3.50 -0.69
N VAL A 105 1.83 3.39 -2.03
CA VAL A 105 2.09 2.11 -2.71
C VAL A 105 3.51 1.62 -2.44
N ARG A 106 4.51 2.51 -2.44
CA ARG A 106 5.90 2.16 -2.09
C ARG A 106 6.00 1.63 -0.66
N LEU A 107 5.34 2.29 0.30
CA LEU A 107 5.30 1.86 1.69
C LEU A 107 4.61 0.49 1.83
N ALA A 108 3.47 0.30 1.16
CA ALA A 108 2.75 -0.96 1.13
C ALA A 108 3.63 -2.12 0.63
N CYS A 109 4.36 -1.91 -0.47
CA CYS A 109 5.27 -2.91 -1.02
C CYS A 109 6.47 -3.19 -0.10
N SER A 110 6.99 -2.17 0.59
CA SER A 110 8.06 -2.34 1.58
C SER A 110 7.59 -3.20 2.76
N ASN A 111 6.39 -2.94 3.27
CA ASN A 111 5.80 -3.74 4.35
C ASN A 111 5.52 -5.18 3.90
N LEU A 112 4.96 -5.37 2.70
CA LEU A 112 4.78 -6.69 2.11
C LEU A 112 6.09 -7.46 2.02
N LYS A 113 7.17 -6.83 1.54
CA LYS A 113 8.49 -7.47 1.47
C LYS A 113 8.98 -7.94 2.85
N LYS A 114 8.77 -7.13 3.90
CA LYS A 114 9.11 -7.52 5.28
C LYS A 114 8.27 -8.71 5.75
N TYR A 115 6.96 -8.70 5.50
CA TYR A 115 6.08 -9.80 5.88
C TYR A 115 6.48 -11.11 5.20
N LEU A 116 6.82 -11.06 3.91
CA LEU A 116 7.28 -12.25 3.17
C LEU A 116 8.63 -12.74 3.69
N ALA A 117 9.59 -11.84 3.95
CA ALA A 117 10.88 -12.22 4.52
C ALA A 117 10.73 -12.87 5.91
N ILE A 118 9.82 -12.36 6.74
CA ILE A 118 9.50 -12.97 8.03
C ILE A 118 8.82 -14.32 7.81
N ALA A 119 7.82 -14.42 6.94
CA ALA A 119 7.10 -15.67 6.68
C ALA A 119 8.02 -16.78 6.12
N GLU A 120 9.10 -16.42 5.42
CA GLU A 120 10.15 -17.35 4.98
C GLU A 120 10.96 -17.95 6.13
N THR A 121 11.05 -17.31 7.29
CA THR A 121 11.75 -17.87 8.47
C THR A 121 10.93 -18.90 9.24
N PHE A 122 9.64 -19.08 8.92
CA PHE A 122 8.77 -20.07 9.56
C PHE A 122 9.02 -21.47 8.97
N ASP A 123 10.27 -21.94 9.09
CA ASP A 123 10.73 -23.25 8.64
C ASP A 123 11.07 -24.22 9.79
N GLY A 124 10.82 -23.79 11.03
CA GLY A 124 11.00 -24.60 12.23
C GLY A 124 12.45 -24.70 12.72
N ARG A 125 13.39 -23.95 12.12
CA ARG A 125 14.75 -23.84 12.65
C ARG A 125 14.76 -22.99 13.92
N GLU A 126 15.62 -23.39 14.85
CA GLU A 126 15.89 -22.60 16.06
C GLU A 126 16.82 -21.44 15.72
N GLU A 127 16.43 -20.23 16.13
CA GLU A 127 17.27 -19.04 16.06
C GLU A 127 17.75 -18.71 17.48
N VAL A 128 19.07 -18.77 17.70
CA VAL A 128 19.67 -18.39 18.99
C VAL A 128 19.98 -16.90 18.95
N ILE A 129 19.26 -16.12 19.76
CA ILE A 129 19.43 -14.67 19.89
C ILE A 129 20.15 -14.39 21.20
N GLU A 130 21.37 -13.85 21.12
CA GLU A 130 22.10 -13.37 22.29
C GLU A 130 21.40 -12.12 22.86
N VAL A 131 21.04 -12.17 24.13
CA VAL A 131 20.37 -11.06 24.83
C VAL A 131 21.42 -10.34 25.67
N ASP A 132 21.95 -9.26 25.12
CA ASP A 132 22.81 -8.33 25.86
C ASP A 132 21.98 -7.43 26.78
N ILE A 133 22.53 -7.12 27.95
CA ILE A 133 21.99 -6.08 28.83
C ILE A 133 22.35 -4.74 28.18
N ALA A 134 21.36 -3.97 27.73
CA ALA A 134 21.60 -2.63 27.19
C ALA A 134 22.37 -1.79 28.21
N ALA A 135 23.54 -1.27 27.81
CA ALA A 135 24.40 -0.40 28.63
C ALA A 135 23.74 0.95 28.92
#